data_AF-A0A1X4HRJ2-F1
#
_entry.id   AF-A0A1X4HRJ2-F1
#
_cell.length_a   1.000
_cell.length_b   1.000
_cell.length_c   1.000
_cell.angle_alpha   90.00
_cell.angle_beta   90.00
_cell.angle_gamma   90.00
#
_symmetry.space_group_name_H-M   'P 1'
#
loop_
_entity.id
_entity.type
_entity.pdbx_description
1 polymer ?
#
loop_
_entity_poly.entity_id
_entity_poly.type
_entity_poly.pdbx_seq_one_letter_code
_entity_poly.pdbx_strand_id
1 'polypeptide(L)'
;MAQLTTVLQAAEKQETPPQEREGVIGSAKQIAAALEVINDSRTPPEVRKVLIVIVKQMVSALNSVSTAEVSPEERSTIVLTVQRCTSVLDLISDPSTPRELRDHLANTIKQLYRVLMWSTGAKPVPDKSAAPGGISAAQQSRQDAATIGVALETAGRSETSDGDRHGLAETADEASSSLQDSSDPRVSDEDRKEARREAEERLARLNEQMKKAAFAQGLPDVPLGEAAEVCTNAIFKSVPDNALVRGIEELSPARWETEGVKDYWKAKESGSDSLDVQAQLRNNKYDSAPFEVAPLVTGLAGVVPAGRLFGTVGIPGLHCLQSARQLDHQGVEVETWLQMVEEEA
;
A
#
# COMPACT_ATOMS: atom_id res chain seq x y z
N MET A 1 22.78 10.57 1.99
CA MET A 1 23.35 9.76 3.09
C MET A 1 22.99 10.32 4.45
N ALA A 2 23.50 11.49 4.89
CA ALA A 2 23.20 12.02 6.24
C ALA A 2 21.69 12.08 6.58
N GLN A 3 20.84 12.57 5.67
CA GLN A 3 19.38 12.62 5.86
C GLN A 3 18.73 11.23 6.00
N LEU A 4 19.18 10.23 5.22
CA LEU A 4 18.66 8.86 5.31
C LEU A 4 19.05 8.20 6.64
N THR A 5 20.26 8.47 7.13
CA THR A 5 20.70 8.04 8.45
C THR A 5 19.85 8.65 9.56
N THR A 6 19.51 9.94 9.48
CA THR A 6 18.61 10.60 10.44
C THR A 6 17.22 9.99 10.43
N VAL A 7 16.67 9.69 9.24
CA VAL A 7 15.37 9.01 9.08
C VAL A 7 15.39 7.62 9.73
N LEU A 8 16.43 6.83 9.49
CA LEU A 8 16.58 5.50 10.09
C LEU A 8 16.69 5.58 11.62
N GLN A 9 17.48 6.50 12.15
CA GLN A 9 17.60 6.73 13.60
C GLN A 9 16.26 7.16 14.23
N ALA A 10 15.46 7.94 13.52
CA ALA A 10 14.12 8.30 13.98
C ALA A 10 13.17 7.09 13.99
N ALA A 11 13.25 6.21 13.00
CA ALA A 11 12.44 5.00 12.92
C ALA A 11 12.80 3.94 13.98
N GLU A 12 14.06 3.91 14.42
CA GLU A 12 14.55 3.05 15.50
C GLU A 12 14.00 3.43 16.89
N LYS A 13 13.40 4.61 17.04
CA LYS A 13 12.75 4.99 18.31
C LYS A 13 11.62 4.02 18.65
N GLN A 14 11.52 3.66 19.93
CA GLN A 14 10.53 2.70 20.43
C GLN A 14 9.08 3.20 20.22
N GLU A 15 8.88 4.52 20.19
CA GLU A 15 7.58 5.18 19.99
C GLU A 15 7.11 5.20 18.53
N THR A 16 7.97 4.86 17.55
CA THR A 16 7.57 4.75 16.15
C THR A 16 6.77 3.46 15.94
N PRO A 17 5.54 3.53 15.39
CA PRO A 17 4.74 2.34 15.13
C PRO A 17 5.50 1.32 14.25
N PRO A 18 5.35 0.01 14.50
CA PRO A 18 6.08 -1.02 13.74
C PRO A 18 5.90 -0.94 12.22
N GLN A 19 4.68 -0.70 11.76
CA GLN A 19 4.36 -0.56 10.34
C GLN A 19 5.16 0.58 9.70
N GLU A 20 5.22 1.74 10.37
CA GLU A 20 6.03 2.89 9.95
C GLU A 20 7.53 2.53 9.93
N ARG A 21 8.03 1.88 10.99
CA ARG A 21 9.44 1.47 11.10
C ARG A 21 9.86 0.56 9.95
N GLU A 22 9.07 -0.47 9.65
CA GLU A 22 9.36 -1.39 8.54
C GLU A 22 9.28 -0.72 7.18
N GLY A 23 8.29 0.14 6.96
CA GLY A 23 8.16 0.89 5.71
C GLY A 23 9.39 1.78 5.48
N VAL A 24 9.89 2.43 6.53
CA VAL A 24 11.13 3.22 6.47
C VAL A 24 12.35 2.35 6.17
N ILE A 25 12.53 1.22 6.88
CA ILE A 25 13.66 0.31 6.67
C ILE A 25 13.63 -0.28 5.25
N GLY A 26 12.46 -0.72 4.78
CA GLY A 26 12.28 -1.26 3.44
C GLY A 26 12.61 -0.22 2.37
N SER A 27 12.10 1.00 2.52
CA SER A 27 12.40 2.12 1.61
C SER A 27 13.88 2.45 1.60
N ALA A 28 14.54 2.46 2.77
CA ALA A 28 15.96 2.75 2.89
C ALA A 28 16.84 1.71 2.18
N LYS A 29 16.47 0.42 2.22
CA LYS A 29 17.17 -0.64 1.49
C LYS A 29 17.10 -0.41 -0.02
N GLN A 30 15.91 -0.10 -0.55
CA GLN A 30 15.73 0.18 -1.99
C GLN A 30 16.45 1.46 -2.42
N ILE A 31 16.41 2.50 -1.61
CA ILE A 31 17.15 3.75 -1.86
C ILE A 31 18.67 3.49 -1.84
N ALA A 32 19.17 2.66 -0.93
CA ALA A 32 20.58 2.29 -0.89
C ALA A 32 21.03 1.59 -2.17
N ALA A 33 20.25 0.61 -2.66
CA ALA A 33 20.52 -0.05 -3.94
C ALA A 33 20.53 0.95 -5.12
N ALA A 34 19.56 1.87 -5.17
CA ALA A 34 19.53 2.91 -6.20
C ALA A 34 20.73 3.87 -6.12
N LEU A 35 21.24 4.16 -4.92
CA LEU A 35 22.45 4.97 -4.73
C LEU A 35 23.71 4.28 -5.25
N GLU A 36 23.80 2.95 -5.14
CA GLU A 36 24.89 2.17 -5.75
C GLU A 36 24.86 2.30 -7.27
N VAL A 37 23.68 2.19 -7.88
CA VAL A 37 23.49 2.40 -9.33
C VAL A 37 23.87 3.83 -9.74
N ILE A 38 23.49 4.85 -8.97
CA ILE A 38 23.86 6.25 -9.25
C ILE A 38 25.40 6.44 -9.27
N ASN A 39 26.10 5.74 -8.37
CA ASN A 39 27.55 5.85 -8.21
C ASN A 39 28.34 5.01 -9.22
N ASP A 40 27.73 4.02 -9.88
CA ASP A 40 28.39 3.27 -10.95
C ASP A 40 28.63 4.17 -12.18
N SER A 41 29.90 4.31 -12.57
CA SER A 41 30.33 5.04 -13.77
C SER A 41 29.72 4.51 -15.08
N ARG A 42 29.29 3.24 -15.11
CA ARG A 42 28.68 2.58 -16.27
C ARG A 42 27.18 2.88 -16.41
N THR A 43 26.54 3.38 -15.35
CA THR A 43 25.13 3.76 -15.40
C THR A 43 24.93 4.92 -16.37
N PRO A 44 24.02 4.78 -17.35
CA PRO A 44 23.76 5.82 -18.34
C PRO A 44 23.42 7.17 -17.69
N PRO A 45 23.94 8.30 -18.20
CA PRO A 45 23.74 9.62 -17.57
C PRO A 45 22.28 10.01 -17.35
N GLU A 46 21.40 9.66 -18.27
CA GLU A 46 19.97 9.92 -18.22
C GLU A 46 19.30 9.16 -17.05
N VAL A 47 19.64 7.90 -16.86
CA VAL A 47 19.14 7.06 -15.75
C VAL A 47 19.61 7.64 -14.42
N ARG A 48 20.90 7.96 -14.33
CA ARG A 48 21.50 8.57 -13.15
C ARG A 48 20.79 9.86 -12.76
N LYS A 49 20.49 10.74 -13.74
CA LYS A 49 19.80 12.01 -13.51
C LYS A 49 18.39 11.80 -12.94
N VAL A 50 17.65 10.84 -13.50
CA VAL A 50 16.30 10.49 -13.03
C VAL A 50 16.34 9.94 -11.61
N LEU A 51 17.21 8.95 -11.34
CA LEU A 51 17.35 8.34 -10.02
C LEU A 51 17.78 9.35 -8.95
N ILE A 52 18.68 10.28 -9.25
CA ILE A 52 19.08 11.33 -8.29
C ILE A 52 17.87 12.17 -7.84
N VAL A 53 16.98 12.52 -8.77
CA VAL A 53 15.78 13.30 -8.44
C VAL A 53 14.83 12.49 -7.56
N ILE A 54 14.54 11.25 -7.97
CA ILE A 54 13.62 10.36 -7.25
C ILE A 54 14.14 10.06 -5.85
N VAL A 55 15.42 9.68 -5.70
CA VAL A 55 16.02 9.37 -4.40
C VAL A 55 15.95 10.58 -3.46
N LYS A 56 16.24 11.80 -3.95
CA LYS A 56 16.10 13.02 -3.16
C LYS A 56 14.67 13.24 -2.68
N GLN A 57 13.69 13.04 -3.57
CA GLN A 57 12.27 13.19 -3.23
C GLN A 57 11.81 12.17 -2.18
N MET A 58 12.16 10.88 -2.34
CA MET A 58 11.77 9.84 -1.39
C MET A 58 12.42 10.07 -0.01
N VAL A 59 13.71 10.43 0.05
CA VAL A 59 14.37 10.79 1.31
C VAL A 59 13.70 12.01 1.96
N SER A 60 13.33 13.02 1.16
CA SER A 60 12.63 14.21 1.66
C SER A 60 11.25 13.88 2.23
N ALA A 61 10.48 13.01 1.57
CA ALA A 61 9.16 12.58 2.05
C ALA A 61 9.27 11.74 3.34
N LEU A 62 10.26 10.85 3.46
CA LEU A 62 10.50 10.14 4.72
C LEU A 62 10.99 11.07 5.84
N ASN A 63 11.70 12.14 5.49
CA ASN A 63 12.13 13.12 6.48
C ASN A 63 10.97 14.01 6.96
N SER A 64 9.98 14.33 6.11
CA SER A 64 8.85 15.18 6.51
C SER A 64 8.01 14.54 7.61
N VAL A 65 7.80 13.22 7.56
CA VAL A 65 7.04 12.50 8.60
C VAL A 65 7.74 12.43 9.96
N SER A 66 9.05 12.67 10.01
CA SER A 66 9.80 12.71 11.28
C SER A 66 9.63 14.03 12.05
N THR A 67 8.96 15.03 11.47
CA THR A 67 8.69 16.33 12.08
C THR A 67 7.36 16.32 12.84
N ALA A 68 7.32 16.95 14.02
CA ALA A 68 6.27 16.78 15.04
C ALA A 68 4.85 17.30 14.66
N GLU A 69 4.63 17.72 13.42
CA GLU A 69 3.37 18.36 12.97
C GLU A 69 2.49 17.46 12.08
N VAL A 70 2.83 16.17 11.91
CA VAL A 70 2.08 15.21 11.08
C VAL A 70 1.32 14.20 11.94
N SER A 71 0.03 13.98 11.66
CA SER A 71 -0.77 13.00 12.41
C SER A 71 -0.30 11.55 12.15
N PRO A 72 -0.46 10.61 13.09
CA PRO A 72 -0.02 9.21 12.90
C PRO A 72 -0.58 8.55 11.63
N GLU A 73 -1.87 8.76 11.33
CA GLU A 73 -2.52 8.21 10.13
C GLU A 73 -1.88 8.75 8.84
N GLU A 74 -1.58 10.06 8.83
CA GLU A 74 -0.92 10.71 7.70
C GLU A 74 0.52 10.22 7.52
N ARG A 75 1.28 10.08 8.62
CA ARG A 75 2.64 9.51 8.57
C ARG A 75 2.63 8.11 8.00
N SER A 76 1.76 7.24 8.50
CA SER A 76 1.64 5.85 8.02
C SER A 76 1.34 5.80 6.52
N THR A 77 0.39 6.61 6.05
CA THR A 77 0.04 6.67 4.62
C THR A 77 1.20 7.16 3.75
N ILE A 78 1.94 8.17 4.19
CA ILE A 78 3.13 8.68 3.48
C ILE A 78 4.21 7.61 3.42
N VAL A 79 4.54 6.97 4.55
CA VAL A 79 5.56 5.92 4.62
C VAL A 79 5.20 4.74 3.72
N LEU A 80 3.95 4.28 3.75
CA LEU A 80 3.47 3.20 2.89
C LEU A 80 3.56 3.57 1.40
N THR A 81 3.15 4.78 1.04
CA THR A 81 3.22 5.25 -0.35
C THR A 81 4.67 5.34 -0.83
N VAL A 82 5.60 5.84 0.00
CA VAL A 82 7.03 5.87 -0.31
C VAL A 82 7.61 4.46 -0.43
N GLN A 83 7.22 3.54 0.44
CA GLN A 83 7.65 2.14 0.34
C GLN A 83 7.24 1.53 -1.00
N ARG A 84 6.00 1.77 -1.43
CA ARG A 84 5.50 1.33 -2.73
C ARG A 84 6.22 2.00 -3.90
N CYS A 85 6.46 3.30 -3.84
CA CYS A 85 7.24 4.02 -4.86
C CYS A 85 8.69 3.52 -4.96
N THR A 86 9.32 3.19 -3.83
CA THR A 86 10.71 2.72 -3.83
C THR A 86 10.85 1.28 -4.33
N SER A 87 9.76 0.50 -4.38
CA SER A 87 9.76 -0.89 -4.85
C SER A 87 10.05 -1.06 -6.34
N VAL A 88 9.90 -0.01 -7.15
CA VAL A 88 10.14 -0.03 -8.62
C VAL A 88 11.47 0.63 -9.03
N LEU A 89 12.31 1.00 -8.05
CA LEU A 89 13.58 1.67 -8.34
C LEU A 89 14.54 0.79 -9.12
N ASP A 90 14.46 -0.52 -8.96
CA ASP A 90 15.22 -1.52 -9.72
C ASP A 90 14.85 -1.49 -11.21
N LEU A 91 13.55 -1.47 -11.54
CA LEU A 91 13.06 -1.34 -12.92
C LEU A 91 13.52 -0.03 -13.56
N ILE A 92 13.48 1.09 -12.81
CA ILE A 92 13.95 2.39 -13.31
C ILE A 92 15.48 2.36 -13.52
N SER A 93 16.20 1.67 -12.64
CA SER A 93 17.65 1.55 -12.65
C SER A 93 18.16 0.65 -13.78
N ASP A 94 17.38 -0.35 -14.18
CA ASP A 94 17.78 -1.31 -15.18
C ASP A 94 17.73 -0.70 -16.60
N PRO A 95 18.87 -0.61 -17.32
CA PRO A 95 18.89 -0.13 -18.69
C PRO A 95 18.15 -1.04 -19.68
N SER A 96 17.88 -2.30 -19.32
CA SER A 96 17.10 -3.25 -20.11
C SER A 96 15.61 -2.96 -20.09
N THR A 97 15.10 -2.28 -19.05
CA THR A 97 13.71 -1.86 -18.96
C THR A 97 13.40 -0.84 -20.08
N PRO A 98 12.31 -1.05 -20.85
CA PRO A 98 11.88 -0.12 -21.89
C PRO A 98 11.82 1.32 -21.37
N ARG A 99 12.35 2.26 -22.16
CA ARG A 99 12.47 3.66 -21.75
C ARG A 99 11.12 4.27 -21.34
N GLU A 100 10.08 4.00 -22.12
CA GLU A 100 8.72 4.47 -21.86
C GLU A 100 8.20 3.99 -20.50
N LEU A 101 8.37 2.71 -20.19
CA LEU A 101 8.04 2.15 -18.87
C LEU A 101 8.81 2.86 -17.75
N ARG A 102 10.12 3.08 -17.92
CA ARG A 102 10.92 3.82 -16.92
C ARG A 102 10.44 5.25 -16.74
N ASP A 103 10.06 5.91 -17.83
CA ASP A 103 9.57 7.29 -17.82
C ASP A 103 8.22 7.38 -17.08
N HIS A 104 7.27 6.47 -17.34
CA HIS A 104 6.01 6.38 -16.60
C HIS A 104 6.23 6.17 -15.10
N LEU A 105 6.99 5.14 -14.70
CA LEU A 105 7.29 4.86 -13.29
C LEU A 105 7.95 6.08 -12.60
N ALA A 106 8.92 6.71 -13.27
CA ALA A 106 9.60 7.88 -12.75
C ALA A 106 8.69 9.11 -12.63
N ASN A 107 7.74 9.29 -13.54
CA ASN A 107 6.80 10.40 -13.52
C ASN A 107 5.75 10.21 -12.42
N THR A 108 5.18 9.01 -12.30
CA THR A 108 4.26 8.66 -11.21
C THR A 108 4.88 8.99 -9.86
N ILE A 109 6.12 8.55 -9.59
CA ILE A 109 6.79 8.83 -8.31
C ILE A 109 6.94 10.34 -8.04
N LYS A 110 7.31 11.13 -9.05
CA LYS A 110 7.46 12.59 -8.91
C LYS A 110 6.13 13.29 -8.63
N GLN A 111 5.06 12.84 -9.29
CA GLN A 111 3.72 13.38 -9.15
C GLN A 111 3.14 13.02 -7.77
N LEU A 112 3.26 11.76 -7.35
CA LEU A 112 2.86 11.32 -6.00
C LEU A 112 3.63 12.07 -4.91
N TYR A 113 4.94 12.29 -5.08
CA TYR A 113 5.71 13.12 -4.14
C TYR A 113 5.09 14.51 -3.97
N ARG A 114 4.69 15.17 -5.05
CA ARG A 114 4.04 16.50 -4.98
C ARG A 114 2.70 16.43 -4.26
N VAL A 115 1.86 15.45 -4.59
CA VAL A 115 0.56 15.22 -3.91
C VAL A 115 0.77 15.08 -2.41
N LEU A 116 1.71 14.22 -1.99
CA LEU A 116 2.02 14.01 -0.58
C LEU A 116 2.49 15.31 0.09
N MET A 117 3.43 16.03 -0.52
CA MET A 117 3.98 17.27 0.06
C MET A 117 3.00 18.45 0.09
N TRP A 118 2.03 18.52 -0.81
CA TRP A 118 0.95 19.53 -0.72
C TRP A 118 -0.11 19.16 0.31
N SER A 119 -0.28 17.86 0.55
CA SER A 119 -1.22 17.38 1.56
C SER A 119 -0.67 17.49 3.00
N THR A 120 0.66 17.53 3.18
CA THR A 120 1.29 17.65 4.51
C THR A 120 1.02 18.99 5.16
N GLY A 121 0.47 18.96 6.39
CA GLY A 121 0.20 20.17 7.17
C GLY A 121 -1.01 20.99 6.70
N ALA A 122 -1.76 20.48 5.71
CA ALA A 122 -3.03 21.09 5.32
C ALA A 122 -4.02 20.98 6.49
N LYS A 123 -4.38 22.11 7.10
CA LYS A 123 -5.44 22.12 8.12
C LYS A 123 -6.74 21.61 7.48
N PRO A 124 -7.48 20.70 8.12
CA PRO A 124 -8.82 20.35 7.66
C PRO A 124 -9.64 21.63 7.64
N VAL A 125 -9.88 22.18 6.45
CA VAL A 125 -10.86 23.23 6.28
C VAL A 125 -12.20 22.52 6.44
N PRO A 126 -13.02 22.89 7.44
CA PRO A 126 -14.34 22.31 7.59
C PRO A 126 -15.14 22.72 6.35
N ASP A 127 -15.26 21.80 5.42
CA ASP A 127 -16.13 22.01 4.27
C ASP A 127 -17.57 21.96 4.79
N LYS A 128 -18.28 23.09 4.68
CA LYS A 128 -19.67 23.20 5.18
C LYS A 128 -20.64 22.32 4.39
N SER A 129 -20.20 21.76 3.26
CA SER A 129 -20.90 20.78 2.44
C SER A 129 -20.56 19.31 2.76
N ALA A 130 -19.52 19.04 3.55
CA ALA A 130 -19.18 17.67 3.93
C ALA A 130 -20.19 17.16 4.97
N ALA A 131 -20.82 16.02 4.68
CA ALA A 131 -21.63 15.30 5.65
C ALA A 131 -20.82 15.04 6.94
N PRO A 132 -21.47 14.95 8.12
CA PRO A 132 -20.77 14.58 9.35
C PRO A 132 -20.09 13.22 9.15
N GLY A 133 -18.75 13.20 9.12
CA GLY A 133 -17.95 11.99 8.83
C GLY A 133 -17.22 11.96 7.48
N GLY A 134 -17.30 13.01 6.66
CA GLY A 134 -16.54 13.10 5.40
C GLY A 134 -15.02 13.20 5.58
N ILE A 135 -14.27 12.45 4.78
CA ILE A 135 -12.81 12.52 4.70
C ILE A 135 -12.41 13.86 4.06
N SER A 136 -11.39 14.56 4.60
CA SER A 136 -10.92 15.81 4.00
C SER A 136 -10.30 15.58 2.61
N ALA A 137 -10.37 16.56 1.72
CA ALA A 137 -9.77 16.44 0.37
C ALA A 137 -8.28 16.07 0.39
N ALA A 138 -7.52 16.56 1.38
CA ALA A 138 -6.11 16.20 1.58
C ALA A 138 -5.93 14.74 1.99
N GLN A 139 -6.80 14.23 2.88
CA GLN A 139 -6.76 12.82 3.30
C GLN A 139 -7.21 11.90 2.17
N GLN A 140 -8.22 12.28 1.38
CA GLN A 140 -8.62 11.53 0.20
C GLN A 140 -7.50 11.47 -0.84
N SER A 141 -6.84 12.60 -1.12
CA SER A 141 -5.72 12.64 -2.07
C SER A 141 -4.55 11.74 -1.64
N ARG A 142 -4.30 11.62 -0.33
CA ARG A 142 -3.32 10.67 0.21
C ARG A 142 -3.74 9.20 0.05
N GLN A 143 -5.02 8.89 0.28
CA GLN A 143 -5.53 7.54 0.06
C GLN A 143 -5.44 7.15 -1.41
N ASP A 144 -5.80 8.05 -2.32
CA ASP A 144 -5.69 7.85 -3.76
C ASP A 144 -4.22 7.66 -4.19
N ALA A 145 -3.31 8.46 -3.63
CA ALA A 145 -1.87 8.29 -3.84
C ALA A 145 -1.36 6.91 -3.36
N ALA A 146 -1.88 6.42 -2.22
CA ALA A 146 -1.54 5.10 -1.71
C ALA A 146 -2.04 4.00 -2.65
N THR A 147 -3.22 4.14 -3.26
CA THR A 147 -3.76 3.23 -4.29
C THR A 147 -2.90 3.23 -5.55
N ILE A 148 -2.47 4.38 -6.06
CA ILE A 148 -1.53 4.45 -7.18
C ILE A 148 -0.20 3.77 -6.81
N GLY A 149 0.23 3.92 -5.55
CA GLY A 149 1.36 3.16 -5.02
C GLY A 149 1.19 1.64 -5.15
N VAL A 150 -0.01 1.10 -4.94
CA VAL A 150 -0.26 -0.35 -5.12
C VAL A 150 -0.01 -0.77 -6.57
N ALA A 151 -0.42 0.05 -7.53
CA ALA A 151 -0.17 -0.22 -8.94
C ALA A 151 1.34 -0.23 -9.25
N LEU A 152 2.13 0.67 -8.64
CA LEU A 152 3.59 0.63 -8.76
C LEU A 152 4.18 -0.64 -8.15
N GLU A 153 3.80 -1.00 -6.92
CA GLU A 153 4.26 -2.25 -6.27
C GLU A 153 3.89 -3.48 -7.10
N THR A 154 2.71 -3.47 -7.72
CA THR A 154 2.25 -4.53 -8.63
C THR A 154 3.07 -4.54 -9.92
N ALA A 155 3.35 -3.40 -10.54
CA ALA A 155 4.21 -3.33 -11.72
C ALA A 155 5.66 -3.78 -11.42
N GLY A 156 6.16 -3.48 -10.22
CA GLY A 156 7.48 -3.86 -9.72
C GLY A 156 7.69 -5.35 -9.47
N ARG A 157 6.60 -6.12 -9.42
CA ARG A 157 6.67 -7.55 -9.14
C ARG A 157 7.20 -8.34 -10.33
N SER A 158 7.99 -9.37 -10.01
CA SER A 158 8.61 -10.25 -11.00
C SER A 158 7.59 -11.13 -11.73
N GLU A 159 6.50 -11.45 -11.05
CA GLU A 159 5.39 -12.26 -11.54
C GLU A 159 4.43 -11.48 -12.45
N THR A 160 4.53 -10.14 -12.47
CA THR A 160 3.71 -9.30 -13.33
C THR A 160 4.22 -9.37 -14.77
N SER A 161 3.33 -9.72 -15.70
CA SER A 161 3.67 -9.82 -17.12
C SER A 161 4.16 -8.47 -17.68
N ASP A 162 5.01 -8.47 -18.71
CA ASP A 162 5.52 -7.22 -19.28
C ASP A 162 4.39 -6.32 -19.83
N GLY A 163 3.33 -6.93 -20.37
CA GLY A 163 2.15 -6.21 -20.85
C GLY A 163 1.39 -5.54 -19.72
N ASP A 164 1.12 -6.26 -18.62
CA ASP A 164 0.44 -5.71 -17.45
C ASP A 164 1.31 -4.67 -16.75
N ARG A 165 2.62 -4.91 -16.65
CA ARG A 165 3.59 -3.95 -16.07
C ARG A 165 3.54 -2.62 -16.81
N HIS A 166 3.50 -2.66 -18.14
CA HIS A 166 3.42 -1.46 -18.97
C HIS A 166 2.06 -0.75 -18.80
N GLY A 167 0.95 -1.47 -18.94
CA GLY A 167 -0.39 -0.89 -18.82
C GLY A 167 -0.67 -0.29 -17.44
N LEU A 168 -0.21 -0.96 -16.37
CA LEU A 168 -0.31 -0.44 -15.00
C LEU A 168 0.54 0.82 -14.80
N ALA A 169 1.77 0.86 -15.32
CA ALA A 169 2.63 2.04 -15.20
C ALA A 169 2.06 3.25 -15.96
N GLU A 170 1.56 3.03 -17.18
CA GLU A 170 0.91 4.07 -17.99
C GLU A 170 -0.32 4.64 -17.28
N THR A 171 -1.25 3.76 -16.88
CA THR A 171 -2.50 4.18 -16.21
C THR A 171 -2.22 4.81 -14.84
N ALA A 172 -1.19 4.35 -14.13
CA ALA A 172 -0.74 4.96 -12.89
C ALA A 172 -0.20 6.38 -13.12
N ASP A 173 0.60 6.62 -14.17
CA ASP A 173 1.10 7.94 -14.56
C ASP A 173 -0.05 8.90 -14.92
N GLU A 174 -1.04 8.45 -15.69
CA GLU A 174 -2.24 9.24 -15.98
C GLU A 174 -3.01 9.61 -14.71
N ALA A 175 -3.26 8.62 -13.83
CA ALA A 175 -3.98 8.80 -12.59
C ALA A 175 -3.23 9.77 -11.66
N SER A 176 -1.91 9.63 -11.52
CA SER A 176 -1.10 10.51 -10.68
C SER A 176 -0.97 11.92 -11.24
N SER A 177 -1.00 12.11 -12.56
CA SER A 177 -0.98 13.44 -13.16
C SER A 177 -2.26 14.19 -12.81
N SER A 178 -3.40 13.52 -12.96
CA SER A 178 -4.73 14.07 -12.62
C SER A 178 -4.85 14.37 -11.13
N LEU A 179 -4.37 13.44 -10.30
CA LEU A 179 -4.37 13.59 -8.86
C LEU A 179 -3.47 14.77 -8.43
N GLN A 180 -2.30 14.92 -9.06
CA GLN A 180 -1.43 16.08 -8.86
C GLN A 180 -2.19 17.36 -9.17
N ASP A 181 -2.79 17.49 -10.35
CA ASP A 181 -3.46 18.73 -10.75
C ASP A 181 -4.67 19.05 -9.86
N SER A 182 -5.41 18.03 -9.41
CA SER A 182 -6.50 18.21 -8.43
C SER A 182 -6.01 18.66 -7.05
N SER A 183 -4.76 18.33 -6.71
CA SER A 183 -4.13 18.67 -5.43
C SER A 183 -3.29 19.94 -5.48
N ASP A 184 -3.09 20.55 -6.66
CA ASP A 184 -2.18 21.68 -6.85
C ASP A 184 -2.83 22.98 -6.35
N PRO A 185 -2.33 23.59 -5.25
CA PRO A 185 -2.91 24.81 -4.70
C PRO A 185 -2.76 26.04 -5.62
N ARG A 186 -2.00 25.93 -6.72
CA ARG A 186 -1.75 27.03 -7.68
C ARG A 186 -2.76 27.05 -8.84
N VAL A 187 -3.55 25.99 -8.98
CA VAL A 187 -4.56 25.82 -10.03
C VAL A 187 -5.91 26.35 -9.54
N SER A 188 -6.78 26.79 -10.45
CA SER A 188 -8.09 27.33 -10.08
C SER A 188 -8.98 26.26 -9.45
N ASP A 189 -9.94 26.65 -8.61
CA ASP A 189 -10.85 25.71 -7.95
C ASP A 189 -11.68 24.88 -8.95
N GLU A 190 -12.04 25.48 -10.09
CA GLU A 190 -12.81 24.80 -11.13
C GLU A 190 -11.95 23.74 -11.84
N ASP A 191 -10.74 24.12 -12.25
CA ASP A 191 -9.80 23.19 -12.87
C ASP A 191 -9.43 22.04 -11.91
N ARG A 192 -9.30 22.33 -10.60
CA ARG A 192 -9.05 21.30 -9.57
C ARG A 192 -10.20 20.30 -9.45
N LYS A 193 -11.45 20.77 -9.54
CA LYS A 193 -12.63 19.89 -9.49
C LYS A 193 -12.72 19.02 -10.74
N GLU A 194 -12.42 19.56 -11.91
CA GLU A 194 -12.42 18.77 -13.14
C GLU A 194 -11.29 17.73 -13.10
N ALA A 195 -10.06 18.14 -12.73
CA ALA A 195 -8.95 17.22 -12.54
C ALA A 195 -9.26 16.15 -11.48
N ARG A 196 -10.05 16.48 -10.45
CA ARG A 196 -10.53 15.51 -9.44
C ARG A 196 -11.44 14.46 -10.06
N ARG A 197 -12.41 14.87 -10.88
CA ARG A 197 -13.31 13.95 -11.59
C ARG A 197 -12.53 13.03 -12.52
N GLU A 198 -11.58 13.59 -13.27
CA GLU A 198 -10.70 12.79 -14.13
C GLU A 198 -9.81 11.83 -13.33
N ALA A 199 -9.31 12.24 -12.17
CA ALA A 199 -8.53 11.39 -11.27
C ALA A 199 -9.36 10.21 -10.77
N GLU A 200 -10.62 10.43 -10.37
CA GLU A 200 -11.54 9.37 -9.92
C GLU A 200 -11.82 8.35 -11.03
N GLU A 201 -12.08 8.81 -12.26
CA GLU A 201 -12.27 7.94 -13.42
C GLU A 201 -11.01 7.13 -13.74
N ARG A 202 -9.81 7.74 -13.67
CA ARG A 202 -8.52 7.08 -13.91
C ARG A 202 -8.18 6.08 -12.80
N LEU A 203 -8.47 6.40 -11.55
CA LEU A 203 -8.28 5.50 -10.40
C LEU A 203 -9.20 4.27 -10.51
N ALA A 204 -10.46 4.45 -10.93
CA ALA A 204 -11.35 3.33 -11.17
C ALA A 204 -10.80 2.41 -12.27
N ARG A 205 -10.31 2.98 -13.40
CA ARG A 205 -9.65 2.19 -14.46
C ARG A 205 -8.39 1.48 -13.97
N LEU A 206 -7.57 2.14 -13.16
CA LEU A 206 -6.37 1.56 -12.56
C LEU A 206 -6.72 0.38 -11.65
N ASN A 207 -7.76 0.51 -10.83
CA ASN A 207 -8.25 -0.56 -9.97
C ASN A 207 -8.72 -1.77 -10.77
N GLU A 208 -9.47 -1.55 -11.85
CA GLU A 208 -9.91 -2.61 -12.76
C GLU A 208 -8.74 -3.30 -13.47
N GLN A 209 -7.71 -2.55 -13.87
CA GLN A 209 -6.50 -3.16 -14.45
C GLN A 209 -5.73 -3.99 -13.42
N MET A 210 -5.57 -3.51 -12.18
CA MET A 210 -4.95 -4.29 -11.10
C MET A 210 -5.74 -5.57 -10.82
N LYS A 211 -7.08 -5.47 -10.79
CA LYS A 211 -7.98 -6.63 -10.65
C LYS A 211 -7.72 -7.64 -11.77
N LYS A 212 -7.75 -7.21 -13.04
CA LYS A 212 -7.49 -8.08 -14.21
C LYS A 212 -6.11 -8.71 -14.18
N ALA A 213 -5.07 -7.93 -13.91
CA ALA A 213 -3.69 -8.43 -13.82
C ALA A 213 -3.51 -9.46 -12.69
N ALA A 214 -4.24 -9.30 -11.57
CA ALA A 214 -4.28 -10.29 -10.51
C ALA A 214 -5.03 -11.55 -10.95
N PHE A 215 -6.25 -11.44 -11.46
CA PHE A 215 -7.03 -12.60 -11.88
C PHE A 215 -6.40 -13.40 -13.03
N ALA A 216 -5.59 -12.76 -13.88
CA ALA A 216 -4.80 -13.46 -14.90
C ALA A 216 -3.83 -14.51 -14.30
N GLN A 217 -3.47 -14.39 -13.02
CA GLN A 217 -2.64 -15.37 -12.29
C GLN A 217 -3.46 -16.53 -11.73
N GLY A 218 -4.80 -16.42 -11.72
CA GLY A 218 -5.70 -17.36 -11.08
C GLY A 218 -5.71 -17.24 -9.55
N LEU A 219 -6.73 -17.82 -8.92
CA LEU A 219 -6.73 -17.94 -7.45
C LEU A 219 -5.63 -18.91 -7.00
N PRO A 220 -4.88 -18.58 -5.95
CA PRO A 220 -3.82 -19.44 -5.45
C PRO A 220 -4.40 -20.75 -4.91
N ASP A 221 -3.86 -21.89 -5.36
CA ASP A 221 -4.24 -23.22 -4.86
C ASP A 221 -3.45 -23.55 -3.58
N VAL A 222 -3.80 -22.87 -2.49
CA VAL A 222 -3.19 -23.03 -1.17
C VAL A 222 -4.25 -23.27 -0.09
N PRO A 223 -3.94 -23.95 1.03
CA PRO A 223 -4.88 -24.17 2.12
C PRO A 223 -5.36 -22.87 2.81
N LEU A 224 -6.47 -22.94 3.54
CA LEU A 224 -7.14 -21.79 4.16
C LEU A 224 -6.22 -21.01 5.08
N GLY A 225 -5.45 -21.71 5.92
CA GLY A 225 -4.51 -21.08 6.85
C GLY A 225 -3.43 -20.25 6.14
N GLU A 226 -2.91 -20.76 5.02
CA GLU A 226 -1.90 -20.06 4.21
C GLU A 226 -2.51 -18.87 3.44
N ALA A 227 -3.68 -19.06 2.83
CA ALA A 227 -4.42 -17.98 2.18
C ALA A 227 -4.75 -16.84 3.16
N ALA A 228 -5.24 -17.20 4.35
CA ALA A 228 -5.59 -16.24 5.39
C ALA A 228 -4.35 -15.52 5.92
N GLU A 229 -3.23 -16.22 6.16
CA GLU A 229 -1.97 -15.57 6.58
C GLU A 229 -1.51 -14.52 5.56
N VAL A 230 -1.48 -14.85 4.27
CA VAL A 230 -1.06 -13.90 3.24
C VAL A 230 -2.02 -12.72 3.13
N CYS A 231 -3.34 -12.98 3.15
CA CYS A 231 -4.36 -11.93 3.12
C CYS A 231 -4.24 -10.97 4.32
N THR A 232 -4.23 -11.52 5.53
CA THR A 232 -4.15 -10.76 6.79
C THR A 232 -2.87 -9.92 6.84
N ASN A 233 -1.72 -10.50 6.49
CA ASN A 233 -0.46 -9.76 6.44
C ASN A 233 -0.48 -8.61 5.42
N ALA A 234 -1.11 -8.81 4.28
CA ALA A 234 -1.24 -7.78 3.26
C ALA A 234 -2.15 -6.63 3.71
N ILE A 235 -3.28 -6.95 4.34
CA ILE A 235 -4.20 -5.96 4.91
C ILE A 235 -3.52 -5.19 6.05
N PHE A 236 -2.84 -5.87 6.96
CA PHE A 236 -2.13 -5.22 8.07
C PHE A 236 -0.96 -4.35 7.62
N LYS A 237 -0.32 -4.69 6.50
CA LYS A 237 0.69 -3.81 5.88
C LYS A 237 0.06 -2.57 5.25
N SER A 238 -1.18 -2.65 4.76
CA SER A 238 -1.75 -1.67 3.83
C SER A 238 -2.81 -0.75 4.46
N VAL A 239 -3.43 -1.17 5.55
CA VAL A 239 -4.46 -0.42 6.26
C VAL A 239 -3.86 0.18 7.54
N PRO A 240 -4.21 1.43 7.90
CA PRO A 240 -3.78 2.03 9.16
C PRO A 240 -4.25 1.25 10.39
N ASP A 241 -3.39 1.09 11.41
CA ASP A 241 -3.66 0.35 12.64
C ASP A 241 -4.98 0.77 13.34
N ASN A 242 -5.35 2.06 13.33
CA ASN A 242 -6.59 2.54 13.95
C ASN A 242 -7.87 2.08 13.23
N ALA A 243 -7.81 1.85 11.92
CA ALA A 243 -8.92 1.29 11.15
C ALA A 243 -9.01 -0.23 11.37
N LEU A 244 -7.86 -0.90 11.50
CA LEU A 244 -7.79 -2.30 11.87
C LEU A 244 -8.36 -2.55 13.26
N VAL A 245 -7.87 -1.86 14.29
CA VAL A 245 -8.35 -2.01 15.68
C VAL A 245 -9.86 -1.82 15.79
N ARG A 246 -10.43 -0.84 15.08
CA ARG A 246 -11.90 -0.64 15.06
C ARG A 246 -12.66 -1.73 14.30
N GLY A 247 -12.11 -2.22 13.19
CA GLY A 247 -12.81 -3.17 12.34
C GLY A 247 -12.74 -4.62 12.81
N ILE A 248 -11.74 -4.96 13.63
CA ILE A 248 -11.58 -6.28 14.24
C ILE A 248 -11.48 -6.18 15.78
N GLU A 249 -12.20 -5.21 16.36
CA GLU A 249 -12.19 -4.90 17.80
C GLU A 249 -12.55 -6.13 18.64
N GLU A 250 -13.54 -6.92 18.19
CA GLU A 250 -13.99 -8.15 18.85
C GLU A 250 -12.95 -9.28 18.84
N LEU A 251 -11.89 -9.13 18.03
CA LEU A 251 -10.80 -10.11 17.86
C LEU A 251 -9.45 -9.58 18.40
N SER A 252 -9.43 -8.36 18.94
CA SER A 252 -8.21 -7.66 19.34
C SER A 252 -7.86 -7.92 20.81
N PRO A 253 -6.71 -8.53 21.14
CA PRO A 253 -6.13 -8.44 22.47
C PRO A 253 -5.79 -6.98 22.81
N ALA A 254 -5.99 -6.58 24.07
CA ALA A 254 -5.68 -5.22 24.56
C ALA A 254 -4.22 -4.76 24.32
N ARG A 255 -3.30 -5.66 23.95
CA ARG A 255 -1.88 -5.35 23.65
C ARG A 255 -1.63 -4.78 22.25
N TRP A 256 -2.59 -4.86 21.32
CA TRP A 256 -2.41 -4.37 19.95
C TRP A 256 -2.15 -2.86 19.87
N GLU A 257 -2.69 -2.08 20.81
CA GLU A 257 -2.45 -0.63 20.88
C GLU A 257 -0.97 -0.28 21.18
N THR A 258 -0.28 -1.13 21.94
CA THR A 258 1.10 -0.87 22.39
C THR A 258 2.16 -1.63 21.59
N GLU A 259 1.83 -2.81 21.07
CA GLU A 259 2.77 -3.66 20.34
C GLU A 259 2.59 -3.55 18.82
N GLY A 260 1.46 -3.04 18.32
CA GLY A 260 1.14 -2.97 16.89
C GLY A 260 0.57 -4.28 16.35
N VAL A 261 -0.45 -4.19 15.49
CA VAL A 261 -1.23 -5.36 15.01
C VAL A 261 -0.34 -6.38 14.30
N LYS A 262 0.69 -5.95 13.56
CA LYS A 262 1.62 -6.83 12.83
C LYS A 262 2.70 -7.50 13.70
N ASP A 263 3.18 -6.81 14.73
CA ASP A 263 4.23 -7.32 15.63
C ASP A 263 3.66 -8.32 16.64
N TYR A 264 2.35 -8.23 16.94
CA TYR A 264 1.60 -9.30 17.59
C TYR A 264 1.78 -10.65 16.89
N TRP A 265 1.85 -10.70 15.55
CA TRP A 265 2.06 -11.96 14.84
C TRP A 265 3.50 -12.46 14.91
N LYS A 266 4.48 -11.56 15.07
CA LYS A 266 5.90 -11.92 15.22
C LYS A 266 6.28 -12.34 16.61
N ALA A 267 5.54 -11.96 17.64
CA ALA A 267 5.91 -12.24 19.02
C ALA A 267 5.97 -13.78 19.32
N LYS A 268 5.55 -14.63 18.36
CA LYS A 268 5.76 -16.09 18.39
C LYS A 268 7.24 -16.44 18.52
N GLU A 269 8.15 -15.57 18.06
CA GLU A 269 9.59 -15.73 18.23
C GLU A 269 10.08 -15.37 19.64
N SER A 270 9.27 -14.63 20.43
CA SER A 270 9.60 -14.15 21.78
C SER A 270 8.82 -14.81 22.93
N GLY A 271 7.99 -15.83 22.64
CA GLY A 271 7.51 -16.78 23.65
C GLY A 271 6.44 -16.28 24.63
N SER A 272 5.48 -15.47 24.17
CA SER A 272 4.29 -15.09 24.95
C SER A 272 3.09 -16.01 24.62
N ASP A 273 2.29 -16.40 25.61
CA ASP A 273 1.17 -17.36 25.42
C ASP A 273 -0.07 -16.74 24.71
N SER A 274 0.04 -15.50 24.24
CA SER A 274 -1.02 -14.80 23.47
C SER A 274 -0.91 -14.99 21.96
N LEU A 275 -0.11 -15.94 21.48
CA LEU A 275 0.47 -16.00 20.13
C LEU A 275 -0.01 -17.15 19.24
N ASP A 276 -1.23 -17.58 19.47
CA ASP A 276 -1.70 -18.79 18.83
C ASP A 276 -2.12 -18.56 17.38
N VAL A 277 -2.49 -17.34 16.96
CA VAL A 277 -3.11 -17.17 15.64
C VAL A 277 -2.12 -17.35 14.47
N GLN A 278 -0.88 -16.84 14.52
CA GLN A 278 0.14 -17.16 13.48
C GLN A 278 0.63 -18.62 13.58
N ALA A 279 0.54 -19.24 14.76
CA ALA A 279 0.90 -20.62 14.98
C ALA A 279 -0.15 -21.60 14.48
N GLN A 280 -1.42 -21.24 14.62
CA GLN A 280 -2.58 -21.94 14.12
C GLN A 280 -2.72 -21.77 12.61
N LEU A 281 -2.49 -20.57 12.05
CA LEU A 281 -2.48 -20.33 10.59
C LEU A 281 -1.38 -21.13 9.86
N ARG A 282 -0.18 -21.25 10.46
CA ARG A 282 0.97 -21.98 9.86
C ARG A 282 0.93 -23.50 10.05
N ASN A 283 0.20 -24.01 11.04
CA ASN A 283 0.09 -25.44 11.24
C ASN A 283 -1.08 -25.98 10.40
N ASN A 284 -0.75 -26.45 9.19
CA ASN A 284 -1.55 -27.34 8.34
C ASN A 284 -1.96 -28.68 9.02
N LYS A 285 -1.97 -28.75 10.36
CA LYS A 285 -2.22 -29.95 11.17
C LYS A 285 -3.57 -29.95 11.87
N TYR A 286 -4.34 -28.86 11.79
CA TYR A 286 -5.64 -28.78 12.42
C TYR A 286 -6.68 -28.28 11.43
N ASP A 287 -7.46 -29.23 10.91
CA ASP A 287 -8.73 -29.01 10.20
C ASP A 287 -9.76 -28.23 11.04
N SER A 288 -9.42 -27.86 12.28
CA SER A 288 -10.17 -27.07 13.26
C SER A 288 -9.80 -25.57 13.34
N ALA A 289 -8.87 -25.07 12.50
CA ALA A 289 -8.62 -23.64 12.29
C ALA A 289 -9.78 -22.76 11.72
N PRO A 290 -10.87 -23.29 11.11
CA PRO A 290 -11.91 -22.45 10.50
C PRO A 290 -12.62 -21.49 11.45
N PHE A 291 -12.80 -21.85 12.73
CA PHE A 291 -13.58 -21.05 13.68
C PHE A 291 -12.87 -19.77 14.14
N GLU A 292 -11.54 -19.74 14.14
CA GLU A 292 -10.75 -18.53 14.47
C GLU A 292 -10.43 -17.71 13.20
N VAL A 293 -10.31 -18.37 12.05
CA VAL A 293 -10.05 -17.72 10.76
C VAL A 293 -11.30 -17.03 10.20
N ALA A 294 -12.48 -17.64 10.35
CA ALA A 294 -13.74 -17.08 9.85
C ALA A 294 -14.03 -15.67 10.39
N PRO A 295 -14.06 -15.43 11.72
CA PRO A 295 -14.28 -14.09 12.27
C PRO A 295 -13.24 -13.09 11.79
N LEU A 296 -11.97 -13.50 11.72
CA LEU A 296 -10.87 -12.65 11.25
C LEU A 296 -11.06 -12.24 9.79
N VAL A 297 -11.28 -13.20 8.90
CA VAL A 297 -11.45 -12.96 7.46
C VAL A 297 -12.72 -12.13 7.21
N THR A 298 -13.82 -12.41 7.89
CA THR A 298 -15.06 -11.62 7.81
C THR A 298 -14.86 -10.19 8.31
N GLY A 299 -14.17 -10.00 9.45
CA GLY A 299 -13.85 -8.68 9.97
C GLY A 299 -12.94 -7.88 9.03
N LEU A 300 -11.94 -8.54 8.44
CA LEU A 300 -11.06 -7.93 7.44
C LEU A 300 -11.79 -7.53 6.16
N ALA A 301 -12.76 -8.32 5.71
CA ALA A 301 -13.63 -7.96 4.58
C ALA A 301 -14.52 -6.74 4.89
N GLY A 302 -14.90 -6.55 6.16
CA GLY A 302 -15.55 -5.32 6.64
C GLY A 302 -14.63 -4.09 6.60
N VAL A 303 -13.33 -4.27 6.82
CA VAL A 303 -12.33 -3.19 6.75
C VAL A 303 -11.94 -2.86 5.31
N VAL A 304 -11.77 -3.87 4.46
CA VAL A 304 -11.39 -3.72 3.05
C VAL A 304 -12.47 -4.37 2.19
N PRO A 305 -13.52 -3.63 1.80
CA PRO A 305 -14.56 -4.14 0.93
C PRO A 305 -14.01 -4.56 -0.44
N ALA A 306 -14.66 -5.52 -1.08
CA ALA A 306 -14.26 -6.09 -2.38
C ALA A 306 -13.82 -5.03 -3.41
N GLY A 307 -14.66 -4.02 -3.65
CA GLY A 307 -14.37 -2.99 -4.66
C GLY A 307 -13.08 -2.21 -4.42
N ARG A 308 -12.53 -2.24 -3.19
CA ARG A 308 -11.26 -1.60 -2.81
C ARG A 308 -10.12 -2.59 -2.62
N LEU A 309 -10.37 -3.90 -2.71
CA LEU A 309 -9.41 -4.93 -2.33
C LEU A 309 -8.10 -4.79 -3.12
N PHE A 310 -8.16 -4.84 -4.44
CA PHE A 310 -6.97 -4.74 -5.29
C PHE A 310 -6.31 -3.36 -5.23
N GLY A 311 -7.08 -2.28 -5.12
CA GLY A 311 -6.56 -0.93 -4.89
C GLY A 311 -5.95 -0.68 -3.50
N THR A 312 -6.12 -1.61 -2.56
CA THR A 312 -5.58 -1.52 -1.20
C THR A 312 -4.38 -2.44 -1.01
N VAL A 313 -4.50 -3.71 -1.41
CA VAL A 313 -3.51 -4.75 -1.13
C VAL A 313 -2.85 -5.37 -2.37
N GLY A 314 -3.31 -5.05 -3.58
CA GLY A 314 -2.75 -5.57 -4.84
C GLY A 314 -2.98 -7.07 -5.03
N ILE A 315 -2.03 -7.76 -5.70
CA ILE A 315 -2.07 -9.21 -5.98
C ILE A 315 -2.39 -10.07 -4.75
N PRO A 316 -1.87 -9.81 -3.54
CA PRO A 316 -2.29 -10.51 -2.32
C PRO A 316 -3.80 -10.56 -2.07
N GLY A 317 -4.60 -9.68 -2.70
CA GLY A 317 -6.06 -9.76 -2.72
C GLY A 317 -6.58 -11.12 -3.21
N LEU A 318 -5.87 -11.83 -4.10
CA LEU A 318 -6.26 -13.18 -4.52
C LEU A 318 -6.25 -14.18 -3.36
N HIS A 319 -5.37 -14.02 -2.36
CA HIS A 319 -5.38 -14.86 -1.16
C HIS A 319 -6.56 -14.52 -0.25
N CYS A 320 -7.00 -13.27 -0.22
CA CYS A 320 -8.23 -12.87 0.47
C CYS A 320 -9.45 -13.53 -0.17
N LEU A 321 -9.53 -13.49 -1.50
CA LEU A 321 -10.58 -14.15 -2.27
C LEU A 321 -10.55 -15.68 -2.11
N GLN A 322 -9.37 -16.29 -2.10
CA GLN A 322 -9.23 -17.73 -1.86
C GLN A 322 -9.68 -18.11 -0.45
N SER A 323 -9.36 -17.29 0.56
CA SER A 323 -9.83 -17.50 1.93
C SER A 323 -11.36 -17.45 2.00
N ALA A 324 -11.98 -16.45 1.36
CA ALA A 324 -13.44 -16.33 1.27
C ALA A 324 -14.08 -17.55 0.61
N ARG A 325 -13.55 -18.00 -0.54
CA ARG A 325 -14.04 -19.18 -1.26
C ARG A 325 -13.95 -20.46 -0.43
N GLN A 326 -12.86 -20.65 0.31
CA GLN A 326 -12.69 -21.86 1.13
C GLN A 326 -13.56 -21.86 2.39
N LEU A 327 -13.85 -20.68 2.94
CA LEU A 327 -14.80 -20.51 4.04
C LEU A 327 -16.25 -20.75 3.58
N ASP A 328 -16.59 -20.31 2.36
CA ASP A 328 -17.90 -20.56 1.77
C ASP A 328 -18.19 -22.06 1.60
N HIS A 329 -17.21 -22.84 1.10
CA HIS A 329 -17.31 -24.31 1.04
C HIS A 329 -17.55 -24.97 2.41
N GLN A 330 -17.32 -24.25 3.50
CA GLN A 330 -17.53 -24.69 4.88
C GLN A 330 -18.78 -24.06 5.54
N GLY A 331 -19.58 -23.32 4.78
CA GLY A 331 -20.82 -22.68 5.23
C GLY A 331 -20.64 -21.33 5.93
N VAL A 332 -19.48 -20.68 5.76
CA VAL A 332 -19.21 -19.33 6.27
C VAL A 332 -19.18 -18.34 5.10
N GLU A 333 -20.17 -17.47 5.04
CA GLU A 333 -20.27 -16.46 3.99
C GLU A 333 -19.38 -15.24 4.30
N VAL A 334 -18.50 -14.89 3.36
CA VAL A 334 -17.65 -13.69 3.42
C VAL A 334 -18.10 -12.75 2.30
N GLU A 335 -19.36 -12.32 2.40
CA GLU A 335 -20.18 -11.70 1.34
C GLU A 335 -19.40 -10.87 0.33
N THR A 336 -18.83 -9.74 0.77
CA THR A 336 -18.25 -8.76 -0.15
C THR A 336 -17.15 -9.36 -1.02
N TRP A 337 -16.29 -10.23 -0.47
CA TRP A 337 -15.23 -10.87 -1.25
C TRP A 337 -15.74 -12.05 -2.07
N LEU A 338 -16.71 -12.82 -1.57
CA LEU A 338 -17.26 -13.97 -2.29
C LEU A 338 -17.97 -13.54 -3.58
N GLN A 339 -18.74 -12.46 -3.55
CA GLN A 339 -19.39 -11.89 -4.74
C GLN A 339 -18.38 -11.58 -5.86
N MET A 340 -17.22 -11.03 -5.49
CA MET A 340 -16.14 -10.75 -6.45
C MET A 340 -15.52 -12.03 -7.04
N VAL A 341 -15.50 -13.14 -6.31
CA VAL A 341 -15.06 -14.44 -6.84
C VAL A 341 -16.08 -14.96 -7.86
N GLU A 342 -17.37 -14.86 -7.55
CA GLU A 342 -18.45 -15.37 -8.41
C GLU A 342 -18.61 -14.57 -9.72
N GLU A 343 -18.37 -13.26 -9.70
CA GLU A 343 -18.46 -12.40 -10.88
C GLU A 343 -17.32 -12.62 -11.90
N GLU A 344 -16.19 -13.19 -11.46
CA GLU A 344 -14.95 -13.33 -12.25
C GLU A 344 -14.57 -14.80 -12.55
N ALA A 345 -15.38 -15.77 -12.10
CA ALA A 345 -15.22 -17.21 -12.34
C ALA A 345 -15.86 -17.68 -13.66
#